data_AF-A0A9D1WAQ9-F1
#
_entry.id   AF-A0A9D1WAQ9-F1
#
_cell.length_a   1.000
_cell.length_b   1.000
_cell.length_c   1.000
_cell.angle_alpha   90.00
_cell.angle_beta   90.00
_cell.angle_gamma   90.00
#
_symmetry.space_group_name_H-M   'P 1'
#
loop_
_entity.id
_entity.type
_entity.pdbx_description
1 polymer ?
#
loop_
_entity_poly.entity_id
_entity_poly.type
_entity_poly.pdbx_seq_one_letter_code
_entity_poly.pdbx_strand_id
1 'polypeptide(L)' 'MGKLEELKSHLKRGKIYRRTELMEWSKSVDRHIHSLLNDGTLKKALPWNVLLP' A
#
# COMPACT_ATOMS: atom_id res chain seq x y z
N MET A 1 2.81 -19.31 1.72
CA MET A 1 2.81 -17.83 1.89
C MET A 1 1.64 -17.26 1.14
N GLY A 2 0.87 -16.37 1.75
CA GLY A 2 -0.28 -15.74 1.09
C GLY A 2 0.16 -14.66 0.10
N LYS A 3 -0.65 -14.36 -0.93
CA LYS A 3 -0.39 -13.23 -1.85
C LYS A 3 -0.27 -11.88 -1.15
N LEU A 4 -0.87 -11.74 0.03
CA LEU A 4 -0.73 -10.57 0.89
C LEU A 4 0.70 -10.44 1.46
N GLU A 5 1.30 -11.56 1.87
CA GLU A 5 2.66 -11.57 2.42
C GLU A 5 3.69 -11.31 1.33
N GLU A 6 3.49 -11.88 0.14
CA GLU A 6 4.30 -11.59 -1.04
C GLU A 6 4.27 -10.09 -1.38
N LEU A 7 3.07 -9.50 -1.46
CA LEU A 7 2.91 -8.06 -1.65
C LEU A 7 3.64 -7.26 -0.56
N LYS A 8 3.51 -7.65 0.72
CA LYS A 8 4.16 -6.99 1.86
C LYS A 8 5.69 -7.05 1.76
N SER A 9 6.25 -8.13 1.22
CA SER A 9 7.70 -8.28 0.99
C SER A 9 8.26 -7.27 -0.04
N HIS A 10 7.45 -6.88 -1.03
CA HIS A 10 7.84 -5.87 -2.04
C HIS A 10 7.72 -4.42 -1.54
N LEU A 11 7.06 -4.19 -0.39
CA LEU A 11 6.88 -2.85 0.16
C LEU A 11 8.14 -2.35 0.87
N LYS A 12 8.55 -1.13 0.54
CA LYS A 12 9.66 -0.39 1.15
C LYS A 12 9.11 0.79 1.94
N ARG A 13 9.59 0.94 3.18
CA ARG A 13 9.23 2.08 4.04
C ARG A 13 9.63 3.40 3.37
N GLY A 14 8.76 4.40 3.46
CA GLY A 14 8.97 5.73 2.87
C GLY A 14 8.68 5.83 1.37
N LYS A 15 8.40 4.71 0.68
CA LYS A 15 7.98 4.75 -0.73
C LYS A 15 6.46 4.89 -0.82
N ILE A 16 6.02 5.81 -1.68
CA ILE A 16 4.62 5.95 -2.07
C ILE A 16 4.37 5.01 -3.24
N TYR A 17 3.34 4.19 -3.13
CA TYR A 17 2.94 3.24 -4.17
C TYR A 17 1.61 3.66 -4.77
N ARG A 18 1.52 3.67 -6.10
CA ARG A 18 0.24 3.78 -6.80
C ARG A 18 -0.44 2.43 -6.87
N ARG A 19 -1.77 2.44 -6.96
CA ARG A 19 -2.57 1.21 -7.16
C ARG A 19 -2.06 0.40 -8.35
N THR A 20 -1.70 1.06 -9.44
CA THR A 20 -1.15 0.44 -10.65
C THR A 20 0.16 -0.29 -10.43
N GLU A 21 1.05 0.23 -9.58
CA GLU A 21 2.31 -0.45 -9.23
C GLU A 21 2.05 -1.69 -8.37
N LEU A 22 1.09 -1.61 -7.44
CA LEU A 22 0.71 -2.73 -6.58
C LEU A 22 0.01 -3.87 -7.35
N MET A 23 -0.55 -3.59 -8.55
CA MET A 23 -1.14 -4.62 -9.41
C MET A 23 -0.11 -5.60 -9.97
N GLU A 24 1.17 -5.21 -10.03
CA GLU A 24 2.25 -6.09 -10.50
C GLU A 24 2.41 -7.32 -9.59
N TRP A 25 2.24 -7.13 -8.28
CA TRP A 25 2.42 -8.17 -7.27
C TRP A 25 1.10 -8.74 -6.75
N SER A 26 -0.03 -8.18 -7.16
CA SER A 26 -1.32 -8.70 -6.70
C SER A 26 -2.49 -8.47 -7.65
N LYS A 27 -3.27 -9.53 -7.90
CA LYS A 27 -4.54 -9.44 -8.64
C LYS A 27 -5.69 -8.87 -7.82
N SER A 28 -5.58 -8.86 -6.49
CA SER A 28 -6.63 -8.39 -5.57
C SER A 28 -6.13 -7.20 -4.75
N VAL A 29 -5.61 -6.20 -5.45
CA VAL A 29 -4.93 -5.03 -4.86
C VAL A 29 -5.79 -4.35 -3.80
N ASP A 30 -7.06 -4.07 -4.07
CA ASP A 30 -7.91 -3.32 -3.14
C ASP A 30 -8.10 -4.04 -1.80
N ARG A 31 -8.34 -5.35 -1.84
CA ARG A 31 -8.48 -6.18 -0.65
C ARG A 31 -7.17 -6.18 0.17
N HIS A 32 -6.04 -6.33 -0.50
CA HIS A 32 -4.75 -6.34 0.18
C HIS A 32 -4.37 -4.96 0.72
N ILE A 33 -4.60 -3.88 -0.03
CA ILE A 33 -4.43 -2.51 0.47
C ILE A 33 -5.27 -2.33 1.74
N HIS A 34 -6.53 -2.77 1.74
CA HIS A 34 -7.39 -2.66 2.91
C HIS A 34 -6.82 -3.42 4.12
N SER A 35 -6.38 -4.67 3.93
CA SER A 35 -5.69 -5.43 5.00
C SER A 35 -4.42 -4.73 5.48
N LEU A 36 -3.59 -4.19 4.58
CA LEU A 36 -2.35 -3.52 4.94
C LEU A 36 -2.58 -2.16 5.62
N LEU A 37 -3.66 -1.45 5.29
CA LEU A 37 -4.10 -0.26 6.01
C LEU A 37 -4.59 -0.63 7.42
N ASN A 38 -5.37 -1.71 7.54
CA ASN A 38 -5.90 -2.18 8.82
C ASN A 38 -4.79 -2.66 9.78
N ASP A 39 -3.77 -3.34 9.25
CA ASP A 39 -2.58 -3.80 10.00
C ASP A 39 -1.54 -2.68 10.22
N GLY A 40 -1.76 -1.47 9.67
CA GLY A 40 -0.84 -0.33 9.80
C GLY A 40 0.45 -0.44 8.97
N THR A 41 0.58 -1.47 8.14
CA THR A 41 1.72 -1.62 7.21
C THR A 41 1.72 -0.53 6.13
N LEU A 42 0.55 -0.14 5.65
CA LEU A 42 0.38 1.00 4.74
C LEU A 42 -0.34 2.14 5.45
N LYS A 43 -0.08 3.36 4.99
CA LYS A 43 -0.82 4.56 5.35
C LYS A 43 -1.33 5.23 4.08
N LYS A 44 -2.54 5.75 4.11
CA LYS A 44 -3.08 6.52 2.98
C LYS A 44 -2.19 7.75 2.78
N ALA A 45 -1.51 7.80 1.63
CA ALA A 45 -0.85 9.02 1.21
C ALA A 45 -1.95 10.06 0.99
N LEU A 46 -1.93 11.12 1.79
CA LEU A 46 -2.85 12.22 1.61
C LEU A 46 -2.57 12.83 0.23
N PRO A 47 -3.58 13.00 -0.64
CA PRO A 47 -3.43 13.96 -1.70
C PRO A 47 -3.31 15.32 -0.99
N TRP A 48 -2.35 16.12 -1.44
CA TRP A 48 -2.03 17.45 -0.94
C TRP A 48 -1.28 17.48 0.39
N ASN A 49 -0.18 18.20 0.34
CA ASN A 49 0.51 18.86 1.43
C ASN A 49 -0.44 19.84 2.15
N VAL A 50 -1.55 19.39 2.74
CA VAL A 50 -2.47 20.21 3.56
C VAL A 50 -2.00 20.25 5.01
N LEU A 51 -0.77 20.74 5.16
CA LEU A 51 -0.38 21.62 6.25
C LEU A 51 0.50 22.69 5.59
N LEU A 52 -0.13 23.75 5.10
CA LEU A 52 0.51 25.06 5.13
C LEU A 52 -0.18 25.85 6.25
N PRO A 53 0.59 26.66 6.99
CA PRO A 53 0.32 27.10 8.37
C PRO A 53 -1.03 27.78 8.59
#